data_AF-N4U7V2-F1
#
_entry.id   AF-N4U7V2-F1
#
_cell.length_a   1.000
_cell.length_b   1.000
_cell.length_c   1.000
_cell.angle_alpha   90.00
_cell.angle_beta   90.00
_cell.angle_gamma   90.00
#
_symmetry.space_group_name_H-M   'P 1'
#
loop_
_entity.id
_entity.type
_entity.pdbx_description
1 polymer ?
#
loop_
_entity_poly.entity_id
_entity_poly.type
_entity_poly.pdbx_seq_one_letter_code
_entity_poly.pdbx_strand_id
1 'polypeptide(L)'
;MELPATAFVPKPIRIVVIGAGISGIQFLKDATTRLPSVSITIYDKNSQEGGTWAENRYPGCACDIPSHAYQYSWNPNPRWSRLYAEADEILEYLKSTVTKFNLRRYMQFSTTCTGANWDDKNSEWNVTLPRNTIPDEISVKCDVFIIAMGRLNNWKLPEIEGLDTFQGRVIHTADWPQGLDHHGKDIAVIGNGASSTQCLASLQKDARSIGNFVRGPTWLVPHVFSRNGKAQVNYPQYLIKKFETEPDSYFEFRLQIEKKLACSFTGLWRNSNAAQEFIENAKQHMIKNISDPQDLEALVPTDYRAGCRRFTPADKYIEALNKSNVELISTQIKQVEGNAIITTDNQRHETRANNSIPHFPVSQAGHGPNEPQEQQPLVIKLGDLK
;
A
#
# COMPACT_ATOMS: atom_id res chain seq x y z
N MET A 1 -44.16 5.80 33.15
CA MET A 1 -44.21 7.26 33.41
C MET A 1 -42.90 7.81 32.87
N GLU A 2 -42.90 8.32 31.64
CA GLU A 2 -41.71 8.91 31.03
C GLU A 2 -41.42 10.24 31.72
N LEU A 3 -40.25 10.36 32.33
CA LEU A 3 -39.79 11.62 32.90
C LEU A 3 -39.53 12.61 31.76
N PRO A 4 -39.99 13.86 31.84
CA PRO A 4 -39.70 14.86 30.82
C PRO A 4 -38.19 15.05 30.72
N ALA A 5 -37.67 15.20 29.50
CA ALA A 5 -36.25 15.45 29.25
C ALA A 5 -35.85 16.78 29.91
N THR A 6 -35.25 16.73 31.09
CA THR A 6 -34.69 17.89 31.77
C THR A 6 -33.29 18.18 31.22
N ALA A 7 -32.82 19.43 31.34
CA ALA A 7 -31.46 19.85 30.99
C ALA A 7 -30.34 19.12 31.78
N PHE A 8 -30.71 18.20 32.68
CA PHE A 8 -29.82 17.51 33.61
C PHE A 8 -29.69 16.01 33.35
N VAL A 9 -30.31 15.48 32.28
CA VAL A 9 -30.06 14.10 31.84
C VAL A 9 -28.89 14.09 30.85
N PRO A 10 -27.73 13.53 31.21
CA PRO A 10 -26.58 13.48 30.30
C PRO A 10 -26.94 12.67 29.06
N LYS A 11 -26.88 13.31 27.88
CA LYS A 11 -26.99 12.61 26.59
C LYS A 11 -25.62 12.07 26.19
N PRO A 12 -25.53 10.85 25.64
CA PRO A 12 -24.26 10.36 25.13
C PRO A 12 -23.71 11.25 24.02
N ILE A 13 -22.41 11.57 24.07
CA ILE A 13 -21.74 12.30 22.99
C ILE A 13 -21.66 11.38 21.77
N ARG A 14 -22.20 11.82 20.63
CA ARG A 14 -22.16 11.11 19.36
C ARG A 14 -20.86 11.41 18.63
N ILE A 15 -20.10 10.36 18.33
CA ILE A 15 -18.83 10.45 17.62
C ILE A 15 -18.95 9.68 16.32
N VAL A 16 -18.74 10.36 15.20
CA VAL A 16 -18.59 9.73 13.88
C VAL A 16 -17.12 9.74 13.50
N VAL A 17 -16.62 8.58 13.09
CA VAL A 17 -15.25 8.39 12.62
C VAL A 17 -15.29 7.91 11.17
N ILE A 18 -14.48 8.50 10.30
CA ILE A 18 -14.34 8.03 8.92
C ILE A 18 -13.02 7.28 8.78
N GLY A 19 -13.09 5.97 8.54
CA GLY A 19 -11.95 5.06 8.37
C GLY A 19 -11.85 3.99 9.46
N ALA A 20 -11.90 2.72 9.05
CA ALA A 20 -11.72 1.51 9.83
C ALA A 20 -10.34 0.86 9.59
N GLY A 21 -9.34 1.68 9.25
CA GLY A 21 -7.93 1.30 9.25
C GLY A 21 -7.29 1.36 10.64
N ILE A 22 -5.96 1.29 10.67
CA ILE A 22 -5.19 1.23 11.93
C ILE A 22 -5.52 2.39 12.91
N SER A 23 -5.77 3.59 12.39
CA SER A 23 -6.13 4.76 13.20
C SER A 23 -7.53 4.68 13.79
N GLY A 24 -8.52 4.22 13.02
CA GLY A 24 -9.89 4.06 13.50
C GLY A 24 -10.01 2.96 14.55
N ILE A 25 -9.29 1.85 14.36
CA ILE A 25 -9.21 0.76 15.34
C ILE A 25 -8.55 1.23 16.65
N GLN A 26 -7.45 2.00 16.57
CA GLN A 26 -6.82 2.61 17.75
C GLN A 26 -7.81 3.52 18.50
N PHE A 27 -8.48 4.42 17.77
CA PHE A 27 -9.46 5.32 18.35
C PHE A 27 -10.57 4.56 19.07
N LEU A 28 -11.16 3.54 18.43
CA LEU A 28 -12.19 2.72 19.07
C LEU A 28 -11.67 2.06 20.34
N LYS A 29 -10.44 1.53 20.33
CA LYS A 29 -9.89 0.88 21.51
C LYS A 29 -9.80 1.86 22.68
N ASP A 30 -9.26 3.05 22.46
CA ASP A 30 -9.15 4.06 23.52
C ASP A 30 -10.52 4.58 23.95
N ALA A 31 -11.39 4.94 23.01
CA ALA A 31 -12.70 5.52 23.29
C ALA A 31 -13.58 4.55 24.09
N THR A 32 -13.67 3.29 23.67
CA THR A 32 -14.47 2.27 24.36
C THR A 32 -13.92 1.89 25.74
N THR A 33 -12.65 2.20 26.02
CA THR A 33 -12.00 1.88 27.30
C THR A 33 -12.00 3.08 28.26
N ARG A 34 -11.99 4.31 27.75
CA ARG A 34 -11.71 5.52 28.54
C ARG A 34 -12.85 6.52 28.57
N LEU A 35 -13.76 6.49 27.60
CA LEU A 35 -14.82 7.50 27.49
C LEU A 35 -16.15 6.91 27.96
N PRO A 36 -16.66 7.31 29.13
CA PRO A 36 -18.01 6.96 29.54
C PRO A 36 -19.03 7.74 28.69
N SER A 37 -20.21 7.15 28.47
CA SER A 37 -21.36 7.84 27.86
C SER A 37 -21.08 8.43 26.47
N VAL A 38 -20.49 7.65 25.56
CA VAL A 38 -20.34 8.00 24.15
C VAL A 38 -21.06 7.01 23.25
N SER A 39 -21.62 7.50 22.14
CA SER A 39 -22.15 6.69 21.04
C SER A 39 -21.23 6.84 19.85
N ILE A 40 -20.58 5.75 19.43
CA ILE A 40 -19.56 5.80 18.38
C ILE A 40 -20.05 5.05 17.15
N THR A 41 -19.81 5.60 15.96
CA THR A 41 -19.96 4.89 14.70
C THR A 41 -18.79 5.20 13.78
N ILE A 42 -18.15 4.15 13.27
CA ILE A 42 -17.12 4.23 12.24
C ILE A 42 -17.74 3.88 10.90
N TYR A 43 -17.50 4.70 9.87
CA TYR A 43 -17.82 4.39 8.48
C TYR A 43 -16.55 4.19 7.67
N ASP A 44 -16.50 3.18 6.81
CA ASP A 44 -15.41 2.97 5.85
C ASP A 44 -15.97 2.64 4.46
N LYS A 45 -15.30 3.11 3.41
CA LYS A 45 -15.65 2.81 2.02
C LYS A 45 -15.38 1.35 1.66
N ASN A 46 -14.41 0.71 2.32
CA ASN A 46 -14.06 -0.68 2.11
C ASN A 46 -15.13 -1.60 2.68
N SER A 47 -15.21 -2.82 2.16
CA SER A 47 -16.14 -3.86 2.62
C SER A 47 -15.71 -4.55 3.93
N GLN A 48 -14.52 -4.22 4.45
CA GLN A 48 -13.94 -4.80 5.64
C GLN A 48 -12.97 -3.83 6.33
N GLU A 49 -12.64 -4.10 7.59
CA GLU A 49 -11.59 -3.41 8.35
C GLU A 49 -10.19 -3.63 7.75
N GLY A 50 -9.25 -2.74 8.11
CA GLY A 50 -7.83 -2.87 7.77
C GLY A 50 -7.26 -1.66 7.02
N GLY A 51 -8.10 -0.86 6.38
CA GLY A 51 -7.69 0.36 5.65
C GLY A 51 -6.69 0.03 4.55
N THR A 52 -5.49 0.64 4.59
CA THR A 52 -4.41 0.40 3.62
C THR A 52 -4.15 -1.09 3.35
N TRP A 53 -4.18 -1.92 4.39
CA TRP A 53 -3.93 -3.37 4.29
C TRP A 53 -5.11 -4.17 3.74
N ALA A 54 -6.30 -3.58 3.74
CA ALA A 54 -7.45 -4.14 3.04
C ALA A 54 -7.50 -3.71 1.56
N GLU A 55 -6.90 -2.58 1.20
CA GLU A 55 -6.90 -2.06 -0.18
C GLU A 55 -5.73 -2.60 -1.01
N ASN A 56 -4.51 -2.55 -0.46
CA ASN A 56 -3.29 -2.84 -1.21
C ASN A 56 -2.97 -4.33 -1.14
N ARG A 57 -3.21 -5.03 -2.26
CA ARG A 57 -3.07 -6.49 -2.39
C ARG A 57 -2.14 -6.91 -3.52
N TYR A 58 -1.34 -5.98 -4.02
CA TYR A 58 -0.38 -6.28 -5.08
C TYR A 58 0.72 -7.23 -4.56
N PRO A 59 1.30 -8.09 -5.42
CA PRO A 59 2.35 -9.02 -5.05
C PRO A 59 3.53 -8.33 -4.36
N GLY A 60 3.99 -8.87 -3.23
CA GLY A 60 5.10 -8.31 -2.47
C GLY A 60 4.76 -7.09 -1.61
N CYS A 61 3.49 -6.66 -1.54
CA CYS A 61 3.07 -5.57 -0.65
C CYS A 61 3.42 -5.92 0.81
N ALA A 62 4.26 -5.10 1.43
CA ALA A 62 4.73 -5.29 2.80
C ALA A 62 5.02 -3.95 3.49
N CYS A 63 5.04 -3.95 4.81
CA CYS A 63 5.50 -2.80 5.58
C CYS A 63 7.02 -2.66 5.49
N ASP A 64 7.52 -1.42 5.38
CA ASP A 64 8.96 -1.10 5.44
C ASP A 64 9.48 -1.02 6.90
N ILE A 65 8.58 -1.14 7.88
CA ILE A 65 8.89 -1.22 9.31
C ILE A 65 8.74 -2.68 9.76
N PRO A 66 9.65 -3.21 10.60
CA PRO A 66 9.50 -4.52 11.20
C PRO A 66 8.14 -4.72 11.87
N SER A 67 7.47 -5.85 11.62
CA SER A 67 6.11 -6.14 12.13
C SER A 67 6.02 -6.11 13.65
N HIS A 68 7.10 -6.49 14.33
CA HIS A 68 7.21 -6.41 15.78
C HIS A 68 7.25 -4.99 16.34
N ALA A 69 7.52 -3.97 15.51
CA ALA A 69 7.35 -2.55 15.84
C ALA A 69 6.10 -1.95 15.18
N TYR A 70 5.66 -2.49 14.03
CA TYR A 70 4.44 -2.08 13.34
C TYR A 70 3.21 -2.87 13.81
N GLN A 71 2.83 -2.63 15.06
CA GLN A 71 1.68 -3.25 15.71
C GLN A 71 1.20 -2.36 16.87
N TYR A 72 0.04 -2.64 17.43
CA TYR A 72 -0.41 -1.93 18.63
C TYR A 72 0.40 -2.34 19.85
N SER A 73 0.94 -1.35 20.58
CA SER A 73 1.66 -1.59 21.84
C SER A 73 0.79 -2.25 22.92
N TRP A 74 -0.53 -2.02 22.89
CA TRP A 74 -1.52 -2.64 23.78
C TRP A 74 -2.08 -3.98 23.26
N ASN A 75 -1.72 -4.41 22.04
CA ASN A 75 -2.05 -5.72 21.51
C ASN A 75 -0.87 -6.31 20.70
N PRO A 76 0.27 -6.59 21.35
CA PRO A 76 1.42 -7.18 20.68
C PRO A 76 1.08 -8.60 20.18
N ASN A 77 1.52 -8.93 18.95
CA ASN A 77 1.35 -10.23 18.31
C ASN A 77 2.69 -10.99 18.30
N PRO A 78 2.89 -12.02 19.14
CA PRO A 78 4.13 -12.81 19.15
C PRO A 78 4.27 -13.73 17.93
N ARG A 79 3.21 -13.87 17.11
CA ARG A 79 3.12 -14.86 16.02
C ARG A 79 3.46 -14.33 14.64
N TRP A 80 4.07 -13.15 14.54
CA TRP A 80 4.57 -12.67 13.26
C TRP A 80 5.51 -13.71 12.64
N SER A 81 5.23 -14.11 11.40
CA SER A 81 5.96 -15.17 10.69
C SER A 81 7.36 -14.73 10.27
N ARG A 82 7.54 -13.41 10.11
CA ARG A 82 8.72 -12.82 9.49
C ARG A 82 8.93 -11.37 9.93
N LEU A 83 10.15 -10.86 9.76
CA LEU A 83 10.54 -9.51 10.20
C LEU A 83 9.70 -8.42 9.53
N TYR A 84 9.55 -8.47 8.19
CA TYR A 84 8.66 -7.61 7.44
C TYR A 84 7.52 -8.46 6.88
N ALA A 85 6.39 -8.48 7.57
CA ALA A 85 5.19 -9.21 7.16
C ALA A 85 4.58 -8.59 5.89
N GLU A 86 4.02 -9.46 5.06
CA GLU A 86 3.26 -9.06 3.88
C GLU A 86 1.85 -8.57 4.28
N ALA A 87 1.21 -7.86 3.37
CA ALA A 87 -0.06 -7.16 3.60
C ALA A 87 -1.15 -8.06 4.20
N ASP A 88 -1.27 -9.31 3.73
CA ASP A 88 -2.30 -10.25 4.19
C ASP A 88 -2.12 -10.62 5.67
N GLU A 89 -0.88 -10.82 6.13
CA GLU A 89 -0.62 -11.15 7.53
C GLU A 89 -0.89 -9.95 8.45
N ILE A 90 -0.60 -8.73 7.97
CA ILE A 90 -0.92 -7.49 8.70
C ILE A 90 -2.44 -7.27 8.74
N LEU A 91 -3.14 -7.53 7.64
CA LEU A 91 -4.59 -7.46 7.58
C LEU A 91 -5.21 -8.45 8.59
N GLU A 92 -4.73 -9.70 8.63
CA GLU A 92 -5.21 -10.71 9.58
C GLU A 92 -4.97 -10.29 11.04
N TYR A 93 -3.82 -9.67 11.33
CA TYR A 93 -3.58 -9.07 12.66
C TYR A 93 -4.62 -7.99 13.01
N LEU A 94 -5.00 -7.13 12.08
CA LEU A 94 -6.01 -6.10 12.32
C LEU A 94 -7.41 -6.70 12.50
N LYS A 95 -7.81 -7.67 11.67
CA LYS A 95 -9.10 -8.38 11.78
C LYS A 95 -9.22 -9.13 13.10
N SER A 96 -8.17 -9.86 13.49
CA SER A 96 -8.12 -10.56 14.78
C SER A 96 -8.12 -9.59 15.95
N THR A 97 -7.50 -8.40 15.84
CA THR A 97 -7.59 -7.34 16.84
C THR A 97 -9.03 -6.82 16.98
N VAL A 98 -9.69 -6.47 15.88
CA VAL A 98 -11.07 -6.00 15.88
C VAL A 98 -12.01 -7.03 16.52
N THR A 99 -11.81 -8.31 16.21
CA THR A 99 -12.58 -9.42 16.78
C THR A 99 -12.30 -9.60 18.28
N LYS A 100 -11.03 -9.67 18.68
CA LYS A 100 -10.59 -9.87 20.08
C LYS A 100 -11.18 -8.85 21.05
N PHE A 101 -11.32 -7.61 20.61
CA PHE A 101 -11.84 -6.51 21.44
C PHE A 101 -13.30 -6.15 21.13
N ASN A 102 -14.02 -6.98 20.35
CA ASN A 102 -15.42 -6.77 19.96
C ASN A 102 -15.70 -5.36 19.39
N LEU A 103 -14.78 -4.86 18.56
CA LEU A 103 -14.86 -3.51 17.99
C LEU A 103 -15.72 -3.46 16.73
N ARG A 104 -15.93 -4.60 16.07
CA ARG A 104 -16.67 -4.72 14.80
C ARG A 104 -18.08 -4.12 14.86
N ARG A 105 -18.73 -4.17 16.03
CA ARG A 105 -20.07 -3.64 16.30
C ARG A 105 -20.21 -2.13 16.11
N TYR A 106 -19.10 -1.39 16.13
CA TYR A 106 -19.09 0.05 15.91
C TYR A 106 -18.86 0.43 14.44
N MET A 107 -18.63 -0.54 13.55
CA MET A 107 -18.17 -0.31 12.18
C MET A 107 -19.27 -0.58 11.15
N GLN A 108 -19.44 0.35 10.22
CA GLN A 108 -20.28 0.25 9.04
C GLN A 108 -19.38 0.34 7.81
N PHE A 109 -19.52 -0.63 6.92
CA PHE A 109 -18.67 -0.79 5.74
C PHE A 109 -19.40 -0.43 4.46
N SER A 110 -18.66 -0.41 3.35
CA SER A 110 -19.19 -0.05 2.03
C SER A 110 -19.94 1.29 2.03
N THR A 111 -19.49 2.22 2.87
CA THR A 111 -20.12 3.52 3.09
C THR A 111 -19.07 4.61 2.96
N THR A 112 -19.12 5.35 1.85
CA THR A 112 -18.21 6.46 1.58
C THR A 112 -18.77 7.74 2.20
N CYS A 113 -17.93 8.48 2.92
CA CYS A 113 -18.25 9.84 3.35
C CYS A 113 -17.85 10.82 2.24
N THR A 114 -18.79 11.64 1.76
CA THR A 114 -18.55 12.65 0.71
C THR A 114 -18.46 14.06 1.23
N GLY A 115 -18.90 14.31 2.46
CA GLY A 115 -18.81 15.63 3.08
C GLY A 115 -19.15 15.62 4.56
N ALA A 116 -18.72 16.66 5.26
CA ALA A 116 -19.13 16.97 6.63
C ALA A 116 -19.18 18.48 6.80
N ASN A 117 -20.32 19.01 7.24
CA ASN A 117 -20.52 20.44 7.44
C ASN A 117 -20.93 20.71 8.89
N TRP A 118 -20.33 21.73 9.48
CA TRP A 118 -20.70 22.20 10.82
C TRP A 118 -22.00 23.01 10.77
N ASP A 119 -22.90 22.75 11.71
CA ASP A 119 -24.15 23.49 11.91
C ASP A 119 -24.02 24.35 13.18
N ASP A 120 -23.74 25.63 13.02
CA ASP A 120 -23.59 26.59 14.13
C ASP A 120 -24.83 26.74 15.00
N LYS A 121 -26.03 26.52 14.44
CA LYS A 121 -27.28 26.67 15.18
C LYS A 121 -27.48 25.54 16.18
N ASN A 122 -27.10 24.32 15.80
CA ASN A 122 -27.28 23.12 16.59
C ASN A 122 -25.99 22.66 17.28
N SER A 123 -24.85 23.29 16.97
CA SER A 123 -23.51 22.93 17.43
C SER A 123 -23.18 21.45 17.18
N GLU A 124 -23.49 20.97 15.97
CA GLU A 124 -23.26 19.59 15.56
C GLU A 124 -22.73 19.51 14.12
N TRP A 125 -22.09 18.39 13.79
CA TRP A 125 -21.67 18.05 12.43
C TRP A 125 -22.79 17.31 11.70
N ASN A 126 -23.05 17.71 10.46
CA ASN A 126 -23.86 16.98 9.49
C ASN A 126 -22.93 16.25 8.51
N VAL A 127 -22.86 14.92 8.62
CA VAL A 127 -22.00 14.06 7.79
C VAL A 127 -22.82 13.45 6.66
N THR A 128 -22.36 13.59 5.42
CA THR A 128 -23.04 13.09 4.22
C THR A 128 -22.48 11.72 3.82
N LEU A 129 -23.34 10.71 3.83
CA LEU A 129 -23.05 9.33 3.49
C LEU A 129 -24.01 8.85 2.38
N PRO A 130 -23.64 8.97 1.09
CA PRO A 130 -24.46 8.39 0.02
C PRO A 130 -24.52 6.87 0.14
N ARG A 131 -25.70 6.29 -0.10
CA ARG A 131 -25.81 4.84 -0.33
C ARG A 131 -25.48 4.55 -1.79
N ASN A 132 -24.53 3.65 -2.04
CA ASN A 132 -24.12 3.25 -3.39
C ASN A 132 -25.26 2.67 -4.26
N THR A 133 -26.46 2.44 -3.72
CA THR A 133 -27.56 1.74 -4.40
C THR A 133 -28.93 2.43 -4.33
N ILE A 134 -29.08 3.55 -3.60
CA ILE A 134 -30.34 4.29 -3.47
C ILE A 134 -30.03 5.79 -3.53
N PRO A 135 -30.81 6.60 -4.26
CA PRO A 135 -30.61 8.06 -4.34
C PRO A 135 -30.79 8.82 -3.01
N ASP A 136 -31.19 8.15 -1.93
CA ASP A 136 -31.34 8.78 -0.63
C ASP A 136 -29.98 8.89 0.08
N GLU A 137 -29.48 10.13 0.16
CA GLU A 137 -28.36 10.50 1.02
C GLU A 137 -28.73 10.25 2.48
N ILE A 138 -27.89 9.53 3.22
CA ILE A 138 -28.00 9.52 4.68
C ILE A 138 -27.19 10.70 5.20
N SER A 139 -27.86 11.65 5.84
CA SER A 139 -27.19 12.63 6.70
C SER A 139 -27.14 12.10 8.12
N VAL A 140 -25.93 11.93 8.67
CA VAL A 140 -25.71 11.50 10.05
C VAL A 140 -25.22 12.69 10.86
N LYS A 141 -25.92 12.97 11.96
CA LYS A 141 -25.58 14.04 12.89
C LYS A 141 -24.69 13.54 14.02
N CYS A 142 -23.62 14.26 14.32
CA CYS A 142 -22.74 13.93 15.45
C CYS A 142 -22.16 15.18 16.12
N ASP A 143 -21.75 15.02 17.38
CA ASP A 143 -21.18 16.12 18.16
C ASP A 143 -19.67 16.23 17.91
N VAL A 144 -19.01 15.10 17.62
CA VAL A 144 -17.59 15.03 17.26
C VAL A 144 -17.42 14.28 15.95
N PHE A 145 -16.68 14.87 15.01
CA PHE A 145 -16.32 14.26 13.74
C PHE A 145 -14.81 14.00 13.69
N ILE A 146 -14.41 12.76 13.39
CA ILE A 146 -13.01 12.32 13.38
C ILE A 146 -12.64 11.76 12.02
N ILE A 147 -11.56 12.29 11.44
CA ILE A 147 -11.00 11.79 10.18
C ILE A 147 -9.88 10.80 10.49
N ALA A 148 -10.12 9.52 10.20
CA ALA A 148 -9.18 8.41 10.36
C ALA A 148 -8.96 7.64 9.04
N MET A 149 -9.20 8.30 7.89
CA MET A 149 -9.22 7.68 6.56
C MET A 149 -7.84 7.32 6.00
N GLY A 150 -6.75 7.68 6.69
CA GLY A 150 -5.40 7.57 6.15
C GLY A 150 -5.11 8.64 5.09
N ARG A 151 -3.86 8.68 4.60
CA ARG A 151 -3.40 9.68 3.62
C ARG A 151 -3.15 9.12 2.21
N LEU A 152 -3.18 7.78 2.06
CA LEU A 152 -2.67 7.06 0.88
C LEU A 152 -3.73 6.13 0.27
N ASN A 153 -4.96 6.62 0.07
CA ASN A 153 -6.11 5.80 -0.35
C ASN A 153 -6.93 6.39 -1.52
N ASN A 154 -6.48 7.52 -2.09
CA ASN A 154 -7.12 8.21 -3.21
C ASN A 154 -6.22 8.14 -4.45
N TRP A 155 -6.23 6.98 -5.12
CA TRP A 155 -5.35 6.70 -6.25
C TRP A 155 -5.95 7.16 -7.58
N LYS A 156 -5.09 7.37 -8.59
CA LYS A 156 -5.49 7.74 -9.96
C LYS A 156 -4.56 7.13 -11.00
N LEU A 157 -5.11 6.70 -12.12
CA LEU A 157 -4.35 6.37 -13.33
C LEU A 157 -3.59 7.62 -13.85
N PRO A 158 -2.51 7.46 -14.63
CA PRO A 158 -1.76 8.60 -15.14
C PRO A 158 -2.51 9.18 -16.33
N GLU A 159 -2.30 10.46 -16.58
CA GLU A 159 -2.76 11.07 -17.82
C GLU A 159 -1.72 10.74 -18.90
N ILE A 160 -1.88 9.57 -19.53
CA ILE A 160 -1.08 9.12 -20.68
C ILE A 160 -2.03 8.95 -21.85
N GLU A 161 -1.75 9.62 -22.97
CA GLU A 161 -2.52 9.52 -24.20
C GLU A 161 -2.61 8.05 -24.67
N GLY A 162 -3.83 7.61 -25.01
CA GLY A 162 -4.10 6.26 -25.51
C GLY A 162 -4.14 5.14 -24.46
N LEU A 163 -3.85 5.42 -23.17
CA LEU A 163 -3.83 4.40 -22.11
C LEU A 163 -5.20 3.73 -21.89
N ASP A 164 -6.28 4.48 -22.05
CA ASP A 164 -7.67 4.00 -21.98
C ASP A 164 -8.04 3.06 -23.14
N THR A 165 -7.29 3.10 -24.24
CA THR A 165 -7.45 2.24 -25.43
C THR A 165 -6.45 1.09 -25.50
N PHE A 166 -5.64 0.90 -24.45
CA PHE A 166 -4.67 -0.19 -24.39
C PHE A 166 -5.35 -1.56 -24.54
N GLN A 167 -4.82 -2.40 -25.43
CA GLN A 167 -5.43 -3.70 -25.76
C GLN A 167 -5.21 -4.77 -24.67
N GLY A 168 -4.31 -4.52 -23.73
CA GLY A 168 -4.13 -5.36 -22.55
C GLY A 168 -4.90 -4.84 -21.34
N ARG A 169 -4.47 -5.29 -20.17
CA ARG A 169 -5.09 -4.92 -18.90
C ARG A 169 -4.28 -3.85 -18.17
N VAL A 170 -4.93 -2.75 -17.85
CA VAL A 170 -4.37 -1.68 -17.02
C VAL A 170 -4.80 -1.89 -15.57
N ILE A 171 -3.84 -1.88 -14.65
CA ILE A 171 -4.05 -2.14 -13.22
C ILE A 171 -3.35 -1.06 -12.41
N HIS A 172 -4.01 -0.60 -11.35
CA HIS A 172 -3.36 0.21 -10.33
C HIS A 172 -3.04 -0.65 -9.11
N THR A 173 -1.86 -0.52 -8.49
CA THR A 173 -1.48 -1.37 -7.33
C THR A 173 -2.43 -1.24 -6.14
N ALA A 174 -3.01 -0.06 -5.94
CA ALA A 174 -4.02 0.19 -4.92
C ALA A 174 -5.42 -0.40 -5.22
N ASP A 175 -5.61 -1.00 -6.41
CA ASP A 175 -6.85 -1.69 -6.81
C ASP A 175 -6.48 -3.00 -7.54
N TRP A 176 -5.65 -3.80 -6.87
CA TRP A 176 -5.13 -5.03 -7.45
C TRP A 176 -6.22 -6.12 -7.50
N PRO A 177 -6.54 -6.68 -8.68
CA PRO A 177 -7.56 -7.71 -8.82
C PRO A 177 -7.17 -9.00 -8.09
N GLN A 178 -8.10 -9.56 -7.33
CA GLN A 178 -7.90 -10.84 -6.68
C GLN A 178 -7.70 -11.95 -7.73
N GLY A 179 -6.69 -12.80 -7.51
CA GLY A 179 -6.42 -13.96 -8.38
C GLY A 179 -5.86 -13.62 -9.75
N LEU A 180 -5.32 -12.41 -9.98
CA LEU A 180 -4.67 -12.07 -11.23
C LEU A 180 -3.45 -12.97 -11.49
N ASP A 181 -3.54 -13.79 -12.54
CA ASP A 181 -2.39 -14.52 -13.06
C ASP A 181 -1.50 -13.58 -13.90
N HIS A 182 -0.22 -13.53 -13.52
CA HIS A 182 0.83 -12.75 -14.16
C HIS A 182 1.95 -13.63 -14.73
N HIS A 183 1.84 -14.95 -14.62
CA HIS A 183 2.86 -15.88 -15.07
C HIS A 183 3.01 -15.86 -16.60
N GLY A 184 4.25 -15.79 -17.08
CA GLY A 184 4.61 -15.79 -18.50
C GLY A 184 4.18 -14.55 -19.28
N LYS A 185 3.76 -13.47 -18.60
CA LYS A 185 3.29 -12.24 -19.25
C LYS A 185 4.41 -11.23 -19.47
N ASP A 186 4.25 -10.38 -20.49
CA ASP A 186 5.02 -9.15 -20.60
C ASP A 186 4.32 -8.06 -19.80
N ILE A 187 5.06 -7.39 -18.93
CA ILE A 187 4.52 -6.46 -17.95
C ILE A 187 5.23 -5.11 -18.09
N ALA A 188 4.46 -4.04 -18.22
CA ALA A 188 4.97 -2.69 -18.07
C ALA A 188 4.69 -2.20 -16.65
N VAL A 189 5.74 -1.84 -15.91
CA VAL A 189 5.63 -1.22 -14.59
C VAL A 189 5.95 0.26 -14.72
N ILE A 190 5.02 1.13 -14.35
CA ILE A 190 5.19 2.59 -14.45
C ILE A 190 5.46 3.18 -13.06
N GLY A 191 6.71 3.61 -12.84
CA GLY A 191 7.21 4.28 -11.65
C GLY A 191 8.29 3.48 -10.91
N ASN A 192 8.92 4.10 -9.91
CA ASN A 192 9.97 3.51 -9.06
C ASN A 192 9.80 3.85 -7.56
N GLY A 193 8.57 4.17 -7.14
CA GLY A 193 8.23 4.34 -5.72
C GLY A 193 8.08 3.00 -4.98
N ALA A 194 7.76 3.06 -3.68
CA ALA A 194 7.70 1.89 -2.80
C ALA A 194 6.81 0.75 -3.33
N SER A 195 5.65 1.07 -3.91
CA SER A 195 4.79 0.04 -4.51
C SER A 195 5.39 -0.56 -5.78
N SER A 196 6.14 0.22 -6.59
CA SER A 196 6.83 -0.30 -7.78
C SER A 196 7.84 -1.34 -7.40
N THR A 197 8.71 -0.95 -6.46
CA THR A 197 9.90 -1.69 -6.15
C THR A 197 9.53 -3.04 -5.55
N GLN A 198 8.51 -3.05 -4.68
CA GLN A 198 7.93 -4.26 -4.14
C GLN A 198 7.24 -5.12 -5.21
N CYS A 199 6.38 -4.50 -6.04
CA CYS A 199 5.58 -5.22 -7.03
C CYS A 199 6.46 -5.83 -8.12
N LEU A 200 7.33 -5.04 -8.76
CA LEU A 200 8.27 -5.52 -9.77
C LEU A 200 9.16 -6.64 -9.23
N ALA A 201 9.73 -6.47 -8.03
CA ALA A 201 10.58 -7.49 -7.43
C ALA A 201 9.83 -8.81 -7.18
N SER A 202 8.53 -8.74 -6.89
CA SER A 202 7.69 -9.92 -6.73
C SER A 202 7.30 -10.55 -8.07
N LEU A 203 7.05 -9.75 -9.11
CA LEU A 203 6.63 -10.21 -10.43
C LEU A 203 7.78 -10.77 -11.29
N GLN A 204 9.01 -10.30 -11.07
CA GLN A 204 10.16 -10.58 -11.95
C GLN A 204 10.38 -12.06 -12.26
N LYS A 205 10.20 -12.95 -11.27
CA LYS A 205 10.50 -14.38 -11.43
C LYS A 205 9.51 -15.10 -12.33
N ASP A 206 8.26 -14.66 -12.33
CA ASP A 206 7.16 -15.33 -13.00
C ASP A 206 6.79 -14.62 -14.32
N ALA A 207 7.22 -13.37 -14.52
CA ALA A 207 7.02 -12.62 -15.75
C ALA A 207 7.96 -13.09 -16.88
N ARG A 208 7.47 -13.07 -18.13
CA ARG A 208 8.30 -13.31 -19.31
C ARG A 208 9.27 -12.16 -19.56
N SER A 209 8.78 -10.93 -19.47
CA SER A 209 9.59 -9.72 -19.53
C SER A 209 8.94 -8.59 -18.72
N ILE A 210 9.75 -7.67 -18.20
CA ILE A 210 9.29 -6.47 -17.49
C ILE A 210 9.99 -5.23 -18.04
N GLY A 211 9.22 -4.30 -18.59
CA GLY A 211 9.68 -2.94 -18.88
C GLY A 211 9.33 -2.03 -17.72
N ASN A 212 10.33 -1.45 -17.05
CA ASN A 212 10.14 -0.59 -15.89
C ASN A 212 10.37 0.88 -16.24
N PHE A 213 9.29 1.61 -16.46
CA PHE A 213 9.29 3.00 -16.91
C PHE A 213 9.42 3.96 -15.72
N VAL A 214 10.56 4.64 -15.61
CA VAL A 214 10.87 5.53 -14.49
C VAL A 214 10.92 6.98 -14.94
N ARG A 215 10.13 7.85 -14.28
CA ARG A 215 10.09 9.29 -14.61
C ARG A 215 11.33 10.05 -14.13
N GLY A 216 11.99 9.56 -13.08
CA GLY A 216 13.15 10.23 -12.51
C GLY A 216 13.82 9.41 -11.42
N PRO A 217 14.94 9.92 -10.90
CA PRO A 217 15.79 9.18 -9.99
C PRO A 217 15.14 9.02 -8.61
N THR A 218 15.45 7.92 -7.91
CA THR A 218 14.96 7.58 -6.57
C THR A 218 16.07 6.98 -5.73
N TRP A 219 16.25 7.48 -4.49
CA TRP A 219 17.18 6.89 -3.53
C TRP A 219 16.72 5.48 -3.13
N LEU A 220 17.47 4.48 -3.57
CA LEU A 220 17.31 3.08 -3.20
C LEU A 220 18.28 2.76 -2.06
N VAL A 221 17.73 2.38 -0.90
CA VAL A 221 18.53 2.18 0.31
C VAL A 221 18.45 0.72 0.78
N PRO A 222 19.44 0.22 1.53
CA PRO A 222 19.28 -1.07 2.18
C PRO A 222 18.25 -0.98 3.32
N HIS A 223 17.59 -2.08 3.63
CA HIS A 223 16.77 -2.13 4.85
C HIS A 223 17.63 -1.92 6.11
N VAL A 224 17.12 -1.20 7.12
CA VAL A 224 17.79 -0.94 8.42
C VAL A 224 18.26 -2.22 9.13
N PHE A 225 17.52 -3.31 8.92
CA PHE A 225 17.80 -4.63 9.50
C PHE A 225 18.50 -5.60 8.55
N SER A 226 18.91 -5.13 7.36
CA SER A 226 19.65 -5.96 6.42
C SER A 226 20.95 -6.48 7.04
N ARG A 227 21.19 -7.79 6.91
CA ARG A 227 22.42 -8.46 7.33
C ARG A 227 22.94 -9.28 6.15
N ASN A 228 24.19 -9.06 5.76
CA ASN A 228 24.83 -9.73 4.61
C ASN A 228 23.99 -9.67 3.32
N GLY A 229 23.37 -8.51 3.05
CA GLY A 229 22.51 -8.30 1.88
C GLY A 229 21.10 -8.89 2.01
N LYS A 230 20.75 -9.52 3.14
CA LYS A 230 19.40 -10.06 3.37
C LYS A 230 18.65 -9.21 4.37
N ALA A 231 17.58 -8.56 3.89
CA ALA A 231 16.64 -7.81 4.73
C ALA A 231 15.66 -8.72 5.48
N GLN A 232 15.26 -9.83 4.87
CA GLN A 232 14.17 -10.65 5.38
C GLN A 232 14.65 -11.73 6.36
N VAL A 233 13.95 -11.85 7.49
CA VAL A 233 14.12 -12.95 8.45
C VAL A 233 12.78 -13.65 8.59
N ASN A 234 12.76 -14.97 8.37
CA ASN A 234 11.62 -15.81 8.72
C ASN A 234 11.86 -16.36 10.13
N TYR A 235 10.90 -16.20 11.02
CA TYR A 235 11.06 -16.63 12.40
C TYR A 235 10.76 -18.12 12.54
N PRO A 236 11.69 -18.91 13.09
CA PRO A 236 11.47 -20.32 13.27
C PRO A 236 10.40 -20.57 14.35
N GLN A 237 9.69 -21.70 14.25
CA GLN A 237 8.57 -22.03 15.13
C GLN A 237 8.94 -22.00 16.63
N TYR A 238 10.16 -22.42 16.99
CA TYR A 238 10.62 -22.39 18.38
C TYR A 238 10.71 -20.95 18.92
N LEU A 239 11.08 -19.98 18.09
CA LEU A 239 11.21 -18.58 18.49
C LEU A 239 9.85 -17.93 18.62
N ILE A 240 8.93 -18.22 17.70
CA ILE A 240 7.52 -17.83 17.81
C ILE A 240 6.94 -18.40 19.11
N LYS A 241 7.16 -19.69 19.39
CA LYS A 241 6.70 -20.33 20.61
C LYS A 241 7.27 -19.67 21.87
N LYS A 242 8.57 -19.35 21.85
CA LYS A 242 9.21 -18.59 22.92
C LYS A 242 8.52 -17.24 23.15
N PHE A 243 8.27 -16.47 22.10
CA PHE A 243 7.58 -15.17 22.22
C PHE A 243 6.14 -15.30 22.75
N GLU A 244 5.45 -16.41 22.46
CA GLU A 244 4.13 -16.70 23.01
C GLU A 244 4.17 -17.04 24.51
N THR A 245 5.17 -17.80 24.96
CA THR A 245 5.25 -18.31 26.34
C THR A 245 6.06 -17.44 27.29
N GLU A 246 6.91 -16.55 26.76
CA GLU A 246 7.80 -15.69 27.54
C GLU A 246 7.58 -14.21 27.17
N PRO A 247 6.54 -13.54 27.74
CA PRO A 247 6.19 -12.16 27.39
C PRO A 247 7.31 -11.14 27.59
N ASP A 248 8.14 -11.31 28.63
CA ASP A 248 9.28 -10.42 28.89
C ASP A 248 10.36 -10.55 27.82
N SER A 249 10.66 -11.78 27.37
CA SER A 249 11.57 -12.01 26.25
C SER A 249 11.03 -11.36 24.97
N TYR A 250 9.71 -11.39 24.76
CA TYR A 250 9.10 -10.76 23.59
C TYR A 250 9.11 -9.22 23.70
N PHE A 251 8.84 -8.68 24.88
CA PHE A 251 8.94 -7.25 25.16
C PHE A 251 10.35 -6.72 24.87
N GLU A 252 11.38 -7.38 25.42
CA GLU A 252 12.78 -6.99 25.18
C GLU A 252 13.13 -7.06 23.70
N PHE A 253 12.71 -8.11 23.01
CA PHE A 253 12.92 -8.23 21.57
C PHE A 253 12.34 -7.06 20.78
N ARG A 254 11.08 -6.68 21.05
CA ARG A 254 10.45 -5.50 20.42
C ARG A 254 11.18 -4.21 20.78
N LEU A 255 11.55 -4.04 22.04
CA LEU A 255 12.28 -2.86 22.51
C LEU A 255 13.61 -2.70 21.78
N GLN A 256 14.35 -3.78 21.51
CA GLN A 256 15.60 -3.71 20.74
C GLN A 256 15.36 -3.31 19.28
N ILE A 257 14.28 -3.82 18.66
CA ILE A 257 13.87 -3.40 17.30
C ILE A 257 13.54 -1.91 17.28
N GLU A 258 12.69 -1.45 18.21
CA GLU A 258 12.27 -0.06 18.31
C GLU A 258 13.44 0.88 18.60
N LYS A 259 14.35 0.53 19.52
CA LYS A 259 15.58 1.30 19.79
C LYS A 259 16.43 1.44 18.54
N LYS A 260 16.65 0.35 17.80
CA LYS A 260 17.44 0.39 16.56
C LYS A 260 16.77 1.27 15.49
N LEU A 261 15.46 1.17 15.32
CA LEU A 261 14.70 2.05 14.43
C LEU A 261 14.81 3.51 14.86
N ALA A 262 14.58 3.81 16.13
CA ALA A 262 14.66 5.16 16.68
C ALA A 262 16.04 5.79 16.42
N CYS A 263 17.13 5.05 16.66
CA CYS A 263 18.49 5.50 16.37
C CYS A 263 18.71 5.77 14.87
N SER A 264 18.10 4.99 13.98
CA SER A 264 18.27 5.19 12.53
C SER A 264 17.73 6.53 12.02
N PHE A 265 16.75 7.14 12.70
CA PHE A 265 16.22 8.46 12.34
C PHE A 265 17.22 9.60 12.50
N THR A 266 18.33 9.41 13.23
CA THR A 266 19.41 10.39 13.30
C THR A 266 20.05 10.68 11.92
N GLY A 267 19.95 9.72 10.99
CA GLY A 267 20.33 9.91 9.58
C GLY A 267 19.44 10.88 8.81
N LEU A 268 18.30 11.28 9.36
CA LEU A 268 17.42 12.31 8.78
C LEU A 268 17.61 13.69 9.43
N TRP A 269 18.46 13.80 10.46
CA TRP A 269 18.70 15.07 11.14
C TRP A 269 19.58 15.99 10.28
N ARG A 270 19.04 17.16 9.95
CA ARG A 270 19.73 18.14 9.11
C ARG A 270 21.11 18.46 9.68
N ASN A 271 22.12 18.38 8.82
CA ASN A 271 23.53 18.69 9.13
C ASN A 271 24.19 17.81 10.21
N SER A 272 23.64 16.63 10.52
CA SER A 272 24.32 15.65 11.40
C SER A 272 25.36 14.84 10.63
N ASN A 273 26.37 14.31 11.33
CA ASN A 273 27.32 13.34 10.75
C ASN A 273 26.58 12.09 10.25
N ALA A 274 25.60 11.61 11.02
CA ALA A 274 24.77 10.47 10.66
C ALA A 274 24.00 10.70 9.34
N ALA A 275 23.58 11.93 9.04
CA ALA A 275 22.90 12.24 7.79
C ALA A 275 23.84 12.22 6.59
N GLN A 276 25.10 12.62 6.76
CA GLN A 276 26.11 12.48 5.70
C GLN A 276 26.46 11.02 5.46
N GLU A 277 26.67 10.25 6.53
CA GLU A 277 26.88 8.80 6.45
C GLU A 277 25.70 8.08 5.79
N PHE A 278 24.46 8.48 6.10
CA PHE A 278 23.27 7.89 5.48
C PHE A 278 23.24 8.11 3.97
N ILE A 279 23.54 9.32 3.49
CA ILE A 279 23.58 9.64 2.06
C ILE A 279 24.70 8.86 1.37
N GLU A 280 25.90 8.82 1.96
CA GLU A 280 27.02 8.09 1.38
C GLU A 280 26.74 6.59 1.33
N ASN A 281 26.21 6.01 2.41
CA ASN A 281 25.81 4.61 2.45
C ASN A 281 24.73 4.27 1.41
N ALA A 282 23.75 5.15 1.21
CA ALA A 282 22.74 4.99 0.16
C ALA A 282 23.37 4.98 -1.24
N LYS A 283 24.27 5.93 -1.52
CA LYS A 283 24.98 6.03 -2.79
C LYS A 283 25.86 4.81 -3.05
N GLN A 284 26.68 4.42 -2.08
CA GLN A 284 27.53 3.23 -2.18
C GLN A 284 26.72 1.95 -2.34
N HIS A 285 25.56 1.87 -1.68
CA HIS A 285 24.64 0.74 -1.87
C HIS A 285 24.14 0.64 -3.31
N MET A 286 23.75 1.76 -3.95
CA MET A 286 23.32 1.77 -5.35
C MET A 286 24.47 1.40 -6.29
N ILE A 287 25.64 2.05 -6.14
CA ILE A 287 26.84 1.80 -6.96
C ILE A 287 27.26 0.32 -6.90
N LYS A 288 27.22 -0.27 -5.70
CA LYS A 288 27.66 -1.65 -5.50
C LYS A 288 26.72 -2.68 -6.13
N ASN A 289 25.42 -2.41 -6.14
CA ASN A 289 24.42 -3.43 -6.41
C ASN A 289 23.71 -3.27 -7.76
N ILE A 290 23.74 -2.09 -8.39
CA ILE A 290 23.21 -1.90 -9.74
C ILE A 290 24.32 -2.21 -10.74
N SER A 291 24.11 -3.21 -11.61
CA SER A 291 25.16 -3.72 -12.50
C SER A 291 25.30 -2.92 -13.79
N ASP A 292 24.18 -2.40 -14.32
CA ASP A 292 24.18 -1.59 -15.54
C ASP A 292 24.53 -0.12 -15.21
N PRO A 293 25.60 0.45 -15.79
CA PRO A 293 25.94 1.85 -15.60
C PRO A 293 24.84 2.83 -16.02
N GLN A 294 24.04 2.51 -17.05
CA GLN A 294 22.95 3.37 -17.52
C GLN A 294 21.81 3.39 -16.50
N ASP A 295 21.48 2.25 -15.90
CA ASP A 295 20.49 2.16 -14.83
C ASP A 295 20.93 2.95 -13.59
N LEU A 296 22.21 2.86 -13.26
CA LEU A 296 22.79 3.59 -12.14
C LEU A 296 22.69 5.10 -12.38
N GLU A 297 23.07 5.57 -13.57
CA GLU A 297 22.96 6.98 -13.95
C GLU A 297 21.50 7.48 -13.91
N ALA A 298 20.56 6.67 -14.39
CA ALA A 298 19.14 7.02 -14.40
C ALA A 298 18.50 7.06 -13.01
N LEU A 299 18.96 6.22 -12.07
CA LEU A 299 18.33 6.06 -10.76
C LEU A 299 18.94 6.91 -9.66
N VAL A 300 20.24 7.24 -9.71
CA VAL A 300 20.92 7.98 -8.65
C VAL A 300 20.51 9.46 -8.66
N PRO A 301 19.85 9.97 -7.60
CA PRO A 301 19.45 11.38 -7.56
C PRO A 301 20.64 12.34 -7.44
N THR A 302 20.59 13.44 -8.19
CA THR A 302 21.60 14.51 -8.17
C THR A 302 21.04 15.84 -7.64
N ASP A 303 19.73 16.01 -7.66
CA ASP A 303 18.99 17.23 -7.36
C ASP A 303 18.39 17.26 -5.94
N TYR A 304 18.32 16.12 -5.26
CA TYR A 304 17.83 16.05 -3.88
C TYR A 304 18.55 15.00 -3.02
N ARG A 305 18.60 15.27 -1.70
CA ARG A 305 19.31 14.41 -0.73
C ARG A 305 18.46 13.21 -0.32
N ALA A 306 19.12 12.11 0.07
CA ALA A 306 18.46 10.98 0.69
C ALA A 306 17.71 11.44 1.95
N GLY A 307 16.44 11.06 2.09
CA GLY A 307 15.56 11.50 3.17
C GLY A 307 14.68 12.73 2.86
N CYS A 308 14.93 13.48 1.78
CA CYS A 308 14.04 14.57 1.34
C CYS A 308 12.73 14.05 0.73
N ARG A 309 12.77 12.84 0.17
CA ARG A 309 11.61 12.01 -0.14
C ARG A 309 11.68 10.76 0.73
N ARG A 310 10.54 10.07 0.91
CA ARG A 310 10.55 8.77 1.60
C ARG A 310 11.52 7.85 0.87
N PHE A 311 12.57 7.42 1.56
CA PHE A 311 13.54 6.47 1.01
C PHE A 311 12.85 5.12 0.79
N THR A 312 13.29 4.39 -0.23
CA THR A 312 12.68 3.09 -0.58
C THR A 312 13.69 1.99 -0.31
N PRO A 313 13.48 1.18 0.75
CA PRO A 313 14.22 -0.06 0.91
C PRO A 313 13.96 -0.97 -0.30
N ALA A 314 15.02 -1.30 -1.06
CA ALA A 314 14.85 -1.79 -2.43
C ALA A 314 15.83 -2.91 -2.83
N ASP A 315 16.38 -3.65 -1.87
CA ASP A 315 17.35 -4.73 -2.13
C ASP A 315 16.84 -5.70 -3.23
N LYS A 316 15.62 -6.24 -3.08
CA LYS A 316 15.02 -7.17 -4.06
C LYS A 316 14.71 -6.53 -5.42
N TYR A 317 14.46 -5.22 -5.44
CA TYR A 317 14.21 -4.49 -6.69
C TYR A 317 15.51 -4.32 -7.48
N ILE A 318 16.61 -3.97 -6.81
CA ILE A 318 17.93 -3.93 -7.45
C ILE A 318 18.34 -5.32 -7.95
N GLU A 319 18.10 -6.38 -7.17
CA GLU A 319 18.31 -7.76 -7.61
C GLU A 319 17.51 -8.11 -8.88
N ALA A 320 16.29 -7.60 -8.99
CA ALA A 320 15.42 -7.80 -10.14
C ALA A 320 15.87 -7.00 -11.37
N LEU A 321 16.31 -5.75 -11.21
CA LEU A 321 16.87 -4.93 -12.30
C LEU A 321 18.07 -5.61 -12.97
N ASN A 322 18.90 -6.32 -12.21
CA ASN A 322 20.06 -7.04 -12.75
C ASN A 322 19.69 -8.34 -13.52
N LYS A 323 18.40 -8.63 -13.73
CA LYS A 323 17.95 -9.83 -14.45
C LYS A 323 17.69 -9.51 -15.91
N SER A 324 18.05 -10.44 -16.78
CA SER A 324 17.95 -10.29 -18.24
C SER A 324 16.53 -10.11 -18.76
N ASN A 325 15.50 -10.40 -17.95
CA ASN A 325 14.10 -10.20 -18.31
C ASN A 325 13.52 -8.88 -17.78
N VAL A 326 14.35 -7.99 -17.23
CA VAL A 326 13.95 -6.67 -16.75
C VAL A 326 14.75 -5.60 -17.49
N GLU A 327 14.06 -4.62 -18.02
CA GLU A 327 14.65 -3.45 -18.68
C GLU A 327 14.19 -2.18 -17.94
N LEU A 328 15.14 -1.34 -17.52
CA LEU A 328 14.83 -0.01 -16.99
C LEU A 328 14.73 0.99 -18.14
N ILE A 329 13.60 1.70 -18.22
CA ILE A 329 13.34 2.68 -19.27
C ILE A 329 13.17 4.04 -18.62
N SER A 330 14.18 4.90 -18.76
CA SER A 330 14.21 6.25 -18.17
C SER A 330 13.71 7.33 -19.13
N THR A 331 13.48 6.99 -20.41
CA THR A 331 12.86 7.89 -21.38
C THR A 331 11.38 8.09 -21.05
N GLN A 332 10.90 9.33 -21.13
CA GLN A 332 9.51 9.66 -20.82
C GLN A 332 8.52 8.95 -21.76
N ILE A 333 7.39 8.52 -21.21
CA ILE A 333 6.28 7.98 -21.99
C ILE A 333 5.60 9.13 -22.73
N LYS A 334 5.46 8.99 -24.04
CA LYS A 334 4.71 9.90 -24.90
C LYS A 334 3.23 9.50 -24.96
N GLN A 335 2.96 8.25 -25.36
CA GLN A 335 1.60 7.73 -25.54
C GLN A 335 1.58 6.19 -25.54
N VAL A 336 0.39 5.62 -25.57
CA VAL A 336 0.14 4.19 -25.75
C VAL A 336 -0.55 3.95 -27.08
N GLU A 337 -0.10 2.95 -27.83
CA GLU A 337 -0.65 2.57 -29.12
C GLU A 337 -0.87 1.05 -29.21
N GLY A 338 -2.12 0.62 -29.17
CA GLY A 338 -2.49 -0.79 -29.20
C GLY A 338 -1.98 -1.51 -27.95
N ASN A 339 -0.94 -2.33 -28.12
CA ASN A 339 -0.28 -3.07 -27.03
C ASN A 339 1.14 -2.57 -26.72
N ALA A 340 1.52 -1.37 -27.15
CA ALA A 340 2.85 -0.83 -26.89
C ALA A 340 2.83 0.53 -26.21
N ILE A 341 3.87 0.77 -25.43
CA ILE A 341 4.19 2.08 -24.86
C ILE A 341 5.21 2.75 -25.78
N ILE A 342 4.89 3.98 -26.22
CA ILE A 342 5.77 4.81 -27.05
C ILE A 342 6.44 5.84 -26.17
N THR A 343 7.77 5.89 -26.21
CA THR A 343 8.58 6.88 -25.50
C THR A 343 8.84 8.12 -26.36
N THR A 344 9.32 9.20 -25.76
CA THR A 344 9.52 10.50 -26.44
C THR A 344 10.60 10.49 -27.53
N ASP A 345 11.50 9.50 -27.52
CA ASP A 345 12.47 9.22 -28.59
C ASP A 345 11.88 8.37 -29.73
N ASN A 346 10.58 8.10 -29.69
CA ASN A 346 9.82 7.26 -30.63
C ASN A 346 10.24 5.77 -30.63
N GLN A 347 10.88 5.28 -29.56
CA GLN A 347 11.03 3.84 -29.35
C GLN A 347 9.66 3.22 -28.98
N ARG A 348 9.44 2.00 -29.47
CA ARG A 348 8.22 1.23 -29.25
C ARG A 348 8.52 0.04 -28.35
N HIS A 349 7.97 0.05 -27.14
CA HIS A 349 8.10 -1.04 -26.18
C HIS A 349 6.82 -1.89 -26.21
N GLU A 350 6.88 -3.02 -26.92
CA GLU A 350 5.75 -3.96 -27.03
C GLU A 350 5.53 -4.71 -25.71
N THR A 351 4.28 -4.77 -25.29
CA THR A 351 3.83 -5.73 -24.28
C THR A 351 3.07 -6.81 -25.04
N ARG A 352 3.68 -7.97 -25.32
CA ARG A 352 3.05 -8.95 -26.21
C ARG A 352 1.98 -9.75 -25.46
N ALA A 353 0.72 -9.62 -25.86
CA ALA A 353 -0.19 -10.76 -25.81
C ALA A 353 0.19 -11.67 -26.97
N ASN A 354 0.48 -12.94 -26.71
CA ASN A 354 0.54 -13.90 -27.80
C ASN A 354 -0.88 -14.04 -28.37
N ASN A 355 -1.09 -13.57 -29.60
CA ASN A 355 -1.99 -14.21 -30.55
C ASN A 355 -1.20 -14.48 -31.84
N SER A 356 -0.33 -15.48 -31.78
CA SER A 356 0.25 -16.12 -32.94
C SER A 356 -0.66 -17.26 -33.41
N ILE A 357 -1.69 -16.92 -34.18
CA ILE A 357 -2.29 -17.86 -35.14
C ILE A 357 -2.23 -17.18 -36.52
N PRO A 358 -1.59 -17.79 -37.52
CA PRO A 358 -1.54 -17.25 -38.86
C PRO A 358 -2.96 -17.25 -39.47
N HIS A 359 -3.27 -16.19 -40.22
CA HIS A 359 -4.51 -16.01 -40.97
C HIS A 359 -5.05 -17.29 -41.62
N PHE A 360 -6.31 -17.61 -41.34
CA PHE A 360 -7.23 -18.30 -42.25
C PHE A 360 -8.54 -17.51 -42.33
N PRO A 361 -9.15 -17.34 -43.52
CA PRO A 361 -10.37 -16.55 -43.67
C PRO A 361 -11.61 -17.45 -43.56
N VAL A 362 -12.45 -17.32 -42.54
CA VAL A 362 -13.82 -17.87 -42.58
C VAL A 362 -14.82 -17.00 -41.80
N SER A 363 -16.00 -16.90 -42.41
CA SER A 363 -17.23 -16.18 -42.10
C SER A 363 -17.92 -16.44 -40.75
N GLN A 364 -18.77 -15.47 -40.37
CA GLN A 364 -19.89 -15.47 -39.41
C GLN A 364 -20.27 -16.79 -38.69
N ALA A 365 -20.37 -16.76 -37.35
CA ALA A 365 -21.59 -17.00 -36.54
C ALA A 365 -21.28 -17.26 -35.04
N GLY A 366 -22.18 -16.77 -34.15
CA GLY A 366 -22.51 -17.45 -32.89
C GLY A 366 -21.94 -16.87 -31.58
N HIS A 367 -22.82 -16.31 -30.75
CA HIS A 367 -22.58 -16.02 -29.32
C HIS A 367 -22.61 -17.29 -28.46
N GLY A 368 -21.70 -17.39 -27.47
CA GLY A 368 -21.74 -18.35 -26.37
C GLY A 368 -20.69 -18.01 -25.28
N PRO A 369 -20.98 -18.19 -23.97
CA PRO A 369 -20.11 -17.73 -22.89
C PRO A 369 -19.12 -18.81 -22.46
N ASN A 370 -17.82 -18.54 -22.64
CA ASN A 370 -16.66 -19.08 -21.91
C ASN A 370 -15.41 -18.79 -22.76
N GLU A 371 -14.88 -17.56 -22.66
CA GLU A 371 -13.57 -17.25 -23.21
C GLU A 371 -12.48 -17.64 -22.19
N PRO A 372 -11.37 -18.29 -22.62
CA PRO A 372 -10.22 -18.53 -21.75
C PRO A 372 -9.64 -17.20 -21.27
N GLN A 373 -9.11 -17.15 -20.04
CA GLN A 373 -8.29 -16.03 -19.56
C GLN A 373 -7.00 -15.96 -20.38
N GLU A 374 -7.06 -15.37 -21.56
CA GLU A 374 -5.93 -15.22 -22.47
C GLU A 374 -4.86 -14.26 -21.90
N GLN A 375 -3.63 -14.51 -22.35
CA GLN A 375 -2.37 -13.89 -21.92
C GLN A 375 -2.28 -12.39 -22.27
N GLN A 376 -3.16 -11.56 -21.72
CA GLN A 376 -3.17 -10.12 -21.94
C GLN A 376 -1.98 -9.43 -21.25
N PRO A 377 -1.30 -8.47 -21.91
CA PRO A 377 -0.23 -7.70 -21.29
C PRO A 377 -0.76 -6.84 -20.14
N LEU A 378 0.09 -6.56 -19.16
CA LEU A 378 -0.28 -5.81 -17.96
C LEU A 378 0.46 -4.48 -17.90
N VAL A 379 -0.27 -3.38 -17.81
CA VAL A 379 0.28 -2.08 -17.41
C VAL A 379 -0.06 -1.86 -15.94
N ILE A 380 0.97 -1.78 -15.10
CA ILE A 380 0.82 -1.56 -13.66
C ILE A 380 1.25 -0.13 -13.36
N LYS A 381 0.32 0.69 -12.86
CA LYS A 381 0.63 2.02 -12.29
C LYS A 381 0.49 2.05 -10.77
N LEU A 382 1.24 2.98 -10.19
CA LEU A 382 1.40 3.23 -8.77
C LEU A 382 0.91 4.62 -8.37
N GLY A 383 0.56 4.72 -7.09
CA GLY A 383 0.28 6.00 -6.45
C GLY A 383 1.57 6.76 -6.22
N ASP A 384 1.67 7.95 -6.81
CA ASP A 384 2.61 8.96 -6.35
C ASP A 384 2.16 9.42 -4.95
N LEU A 385 3.10 9.51 -4.01
CA LEU A 385 2.94 10.34 -2.81
C LEU A 385 2.85 11.80 -3.29
N LYS A 386 1.64 12.31 -3.51
CA LYS A 386 1.43 13.77 -3.57
C LYS A 386 1.17 14.31 -2.17
#